data_AF-A0A538IAC2-F1
#
_entry.id   AF-A0A538IAC2-F1
#
_cell.length_a   1.000
_cell.length_b   1.000
_cell.length_c   1.000
_cell.angle_alpha   90.00
_cell.angle_beta   90.00
_cell.angle_gamma   90.00
#
_symmetry.space_group_name_H-M   'P 1'
#
loop_
_entity.id
_entity.type
_entity.pdbx_description
1 polymer ?
#
loop_
_entity_poly.entity_id
_entity_poly.type
_entity_poly.pdbx_seq_one_letter_code
_entity_poly.pdbx_strand_id
1 'polypeptide(L)' 'MRIDVTDPALIEDLRDYLRRCNCEVEVRGRTAVEAWPPPRNVEPVYLRMELDAYLRVWRAMHPGAGAAIAA' A
#
# COMPACT_ATOMS: atom_id res chain seq x y z
N MET A 1 1.57 7.55 -3.72
CA MET A 1 2.67 6.62 -4.09
C MET A 1 2.07 5.41 -4.77
N ARG A 2 2.64 4.93 -5.88
CA ARG A 2 2.16 3.74 -6.58
C ARG A 2 2.66 2.47 -5.90
N ILE A 3 1.78 1.49 -5.72
CA ILE A 3 2.08 0.16 -5.18
C ILE A 3 1.66 -0.87 -6.22
N ASP A 4 2.59 -1.73 -6.62
CA ASP A 4 2.31 -2.85 -7.52
C ASP A 4 2.08 -4.12 -6.69
N VAL A 5 1.10 -4.92 -7.11
CA VAL A 5 0.65 -6.15 -6.45
C VAL A 5 0.77 -7.31 -7.42
N THR A 6 1.34 -8.44 -6.97
CA THR A 6 1.59 -9.61 -7.83
C THR A 6 0.33 -10.40 -8.15
N ASP A 7 -0.66 -10.37 -7.26
CA ASP A 7 -1.94 -11.07 -7.41
C ASP A 7 -3.08 -10.06 -7.54
N PRO A 8 -3.76 -9.96 -8.71
CA PRO A 8 -4.93 -9.12 -8.90
C PRO A 8 -6.07 -9.35 -7.91
N ALA A 9 -6.22 -10.57 -7.39
CA ALA A 9 -7.29 -10.91 -6.46
C ALA A 9 -7.13 -10.20 -5.10
N LEU A 10 -5.93 -9.71 -4.79
CA LEU A 10 -5.61 -9.06 -3.52
C LEU A 10 -5.74 -7.53 -3.56
N ILE A 11 -6.09 -6.92 -4.70
CA ILE A 11 -6.19 -5.47 -4.83
C ILE A 11 -7.21 -4.85 -3.87
N GLU A 12 -8.39 -5.46 -3.79
CA GLU A 12 -9.47 -4.96 -2.94
C GLU A 12 -9.14 -5.13 -1.46
N ASP A 13 -8.53 -6.26 -1.08
CA ASP A 13 -8.06 -6.49 0.28
C ASP A 13 -6.97 -5.50 0.69
N LEU A 14 -5.96 -5.29 -0.17
CA LEU A 14 -4.91 -4.30 0.08
C LEU A 14 -5.47 -2.89 0.22
N ARG A 15 -6.43 -2.50 -0.64
CA ARG A 15 -7.10 -1.20 -0.54
C ARG A 15 -7.79 -1.04 0.81
N ASP A 16 -8.55 -2.04 1.21
CA ASP A 16 -9.33 -2.00 2.45
C ASP A 16 -8.41 -1.98 3.68
N TYR A 17 -7.30 -2.73 3.65
CA TYR A 17 -6.27 -2.67 4.68
C TYR A 17 -5.63 -1.28 4.79
N LEU A 18 -5.19 -0.70 3.66
CA LEU A 18 -4.55 0.62 3.66
C LEU A 18 -5.52 1.74 4.12
N ARG A 19 -6.80 1.63 3.78
CA ARG A 19 -7.85 2.54 4.31
C ARG A 19 -8.01 2.42 5.82
N ARG A 20 -7.91 1.20 6.39
CA ARG A 20 -7.90 1.01 7.86
C ARG A 20 -6.65 1.57 8.53
N CYS A 21 -5.55 1.69 7.79
CA CYS A 21 -4.34 2.42 8.21
C CYS A 21 -4.46 3.95 7.98
N ASN A 22 -5.66 4.46 7.67
CA ASN A 22 -5.95 5.85 7.35
C ASN A 22 -5.26 6.39 6.08
N CYS A 23 -4.78 5.53 5.18
CA CYS A 23 -4.34 5.98 3.88
C CYS A 23 -5.53 6.35 2.99
N GLU A 24 -5.37 7.40 2.20
CA GLU A 24 -6.17 7.59 0.99
C GLU A 24 -5.67 6.59 -0.06
N VAL A 25 -6.59 5.93 -0.76
CA VAL A 25 -6.25 4.85 -1.71
C VAL A 25 -7.16 4.90 -2.93
N GLU A 26 -6.55 4.86 -4.11
CA GLU A 26 -7.20 4.74 -5.40
C GLU A 26 -6.69 3.50 -6.15
N VAL A 27 -7.60 2.69 -6.69
CA VAL A 27 -7.23 1.53 -7.51
C VAL A 27 -6.84 2.00 -8.92
N ARG A 28 -5.70 1.53 -9.40
CA ARG A 28 -5.14 1.85 -10.73
C ARG A 28 -4.95 0.59 -11.55
N GLY A 29 -6.05 0.11 -12.13
CA GLY A 29 -6.06 -1.12 -12.93
C GLY A 29 -6.12 -2.40 -12.10
N ARG A 30 -5.61 -3.51 -12.65
CA ARG A 30 -5.79 -4.85 -12.06
C ARG A 30 -4.71 -5.25 -11.05
N THR A 31 -3.57 -4.58 -11.03
CA THR A 31 -2.39 -4.98 -10.25
C THR A 31 -1.70 -3.81 -9.57
N ALA A 32 -2.38 -2.67 -9.45
CA ALA A 32 -1.81 -1.52 -8.78
C ALA A 32 -2.83 -0.66 -8.06
N VAL A 33 -2.34 -0.01 -7.01
CA VAL A 33 -3.06 1.04 -6.28
C VAL A 33 -2.15 2.25 -6.12
N GLU A 34 -2.74 3.44 -6.08
CA GLU A 34 -2.08 4.62 -5.53
C GLU A 34 -2.53 4.80 -4.09
N ALA A 35 -1.58 5.02 -3.19
CA ALA A 35 -1.84 5.23 -1.78
C ALA A 35 -1.09 6.45 -1.25
N TRP A 36 -1.75 7.21 -0.39
CA TRP A 36 -1.20 8.37 0.29
C TRP A 36 -1.45 8.22 1.79
N PRO A 37 -0.40 8.07 2.62
CA PRO A 37 -0.55 8.16 4.07
C PRO A 37 -1.14 9.52 4.48
N PRO A 38 -1.73 9.61 5.70
CA PRO A 38 -2.23 10.88 6.22
C PRO A 38 -1.18 12.00 6.10
N PRO A 39 -1.57 13.21 5.66
CA PRO A 39 -0.63 14.31 5.54
C PRO A 39 -0.07 14.66 6.93
N ARG A 40 1.26 14.75 7.03
CA ARG A 40 1.98 15.16 8.22
C ARG A 40 3.11 16.10 7.83
N ASN A 41 3.50 17.00 8.74
CA ASN A 41 4.65 17.88 8.54
C ASN A 41 5.97 17.12 8.77
N VAL A 42 6.28 16.19 7.87
CA VAL A 42 7.48 15.35 7.87
C VAL A 42 8.04 15.26 6.46
N GLU A 43 9.31 14.91 6.33
CA GLU A 43 9.91 14.70 5.01
C GLU A 43 9.23 13.54 4.27
N PRO A 44 9.10 13.60 2.93
CA PRO A 44 8.45 12.55 2.13
C PRO A 44 9.01 11.14 2.34
N VAL A 45 10.30 11.03 2.69
CA VAL A 45 10.95 9.75 2.99
C VAL A 45 10.27 9.03 4.16
N TYR A 46 9.81 9.76 5.18
CA TYR A 46 9.12 9.16 6.33
C TYR A 46 7.73 8.66 5.98
N LEU A 47 7.01 9.34 5.07
CA LEU A 47 5.72 8.86 4.56
C LEU A 47 5.90 7.57 3.73
N ARG A 48 6.99 7.50 2.93
CA ARG A 48 7.34 6.27 2.21
C ARG A 48 7.67 5.13 3.17
N MET A 49 8.47 5.38 4.20
CA MET A 49 8.84 4.39 5.21
C MET A 49 7.61 3.86 5.97
N GLU A 50 6.67 4.73 6.32
CA GLU A 50 5.40 4.33 6.95
C GLU A 50 4.58 3.42 6.04
N LEU A 51 4.43 3.77 4.77
CA LEU A 51 3.70 2.95 3.80
C LEU A 51 4.39 1.58 3.58
N ASP A 52 5.72 1.56 3.51
CA ASP A 52 6.50 0.31 3.44
C ASP A 52 6.30 -0.56 4.69
N ALA A 53 6.16 0.05 5.87
CA ALA A 53 5.87 -0.68 7.11
C ALA A 53 4.48 -1.32 7.08
N TYR A 54 3.45 -0.60 6.62
CA TYR A 54 2.11 -1.16 6.42
C TYR A 54 2.14 -2.34 5.44
N LEU A 55 2.87 -2.22 4.32
CA LEU A 55 3.00 -3.31 3.35
C LEU A 55 3.71 -4.54 3.91
N ARG A 56 4.65 -4.39 4.86
CA ARG A 56 5.27 -5.53 5.55
C ARG A 56 4.26 -6.28 6.41
N VAL A 57 3.45 -5.56 7.18
CA VAL A 57 2.41 -6.16 8.03
C VAL A 57 1.35 -6.86 7.17
N TRP A 58 0.88 -6.20 6.11
CA TRP A 58 -0.10 -6.78 5.19
C TRP A 58 0.39 -8.09 4.56
N ARG A 59 1.65 -8.13 4.07
CA ARG A 59 2.25 -9.34 3.50
C ARG A 59 2.41 -10.46 4.52
N ALA A 60 2.64 -10.15 5.79
CA ALA A 60 2.70 -11.17 6.84
C ALA A 60 1.35 -11.85 7.07
N MET A 61 0.24 -11.15 6.81
CA MET A 61 -1.12 -11.71 6.86
C MET A 61 -1.52 -12.47 5.58
N HIS A 62 -0.79 -12.25 4.48
CA HIS A 62 -1.06 -12.83 3.16
C HIS A 62 0.19 -13.57 2.63
N PRO A 63 0.49 -14.78 3.14
CA PRO A 63 1.66 -15.53 2.70
C PRO A 63 1.68 -15.74 1.18
N GLY A 64 2.79 -15.39 0.53
CA GLY A 64 2.96 -15.50 -0.93
C GLY A 64 2.51 -14.26 -1.72
N ALA A 65 1.86 -13.28 -1.08
CA ALA A 65 1.50 -12.02 -1.72
C ALA A 65 2.74 -11.12 -1.89
N GLY A 66 2.97 -10.65 -3.12
CA GLY A 66 3.91 -9.57 -3.41
C GLY A 66 3.17 -8.24 -3.48
N ALA A 67 3.61 -7.27 -2.67
CA ALA A 67 3.19 -5.88 -2.76
C ALA A 67 4.39 -4.98 -2.41
N ALA A 68 4.69 -4.02 -3.29
CA ALA A 68 5.82 -3.11 -3.12
C ALA A 68 5.54 -1.72 -3.71
N ILE A 69 6.08 -0.69 -3.07
CA ILE A 69 6.04 0.67 -3.62
C ILE A 69 6.93 0.71 -4.86
N ALA A 70 6.38 1.15 -5.99
CA ALA A 70 7.13 1.33 -7.23
C ALA A 70 8.34 2.27 -7.02
N ALA A 71 9.39 2.03 -7.81
CA ALA A 71 10.61 2.84 -7.81
C ALA A 71 10.35 4.25 -8.35
#